data_AF-A0A352I9P1-F1
#
_entry.id   AF-A0A352I9P1-F1
#
_cell.length_a   1.000
_cell.length_b   1.000
_cell.length_c   1.000
_cell.angle_alpha   90.00
_cell.angle_beta   90.00
_cell.angle_gamma   90.00
#
_symmetry.space_group_name_H-M   'P 1'
#
loop_
_entity.id
_entity.type
_entity.pdbx_description
1 polymer ?
#
loop_
_entity_poly.entity_id
_entity_poly.type
_entity_poly.pdbx_seq_one_letter_code
_entity_poly.pdbx_strand_id
1 'polypeptide(L)'
;EKRDSVMKCNIPGERKGQWMQTSRVDGNPLVVCRERCFEGRRFVEMRGMWDVRNAPIGGPFIALFSLDTARHTVLAAEGFVYSPSTGKRDLLRLLEASLLTIKKQK
;
A
#
# COMPACT_ATOMS: atom_id res chain seq x y z
N GLU A 1 -6.38 -9.74 3.38
CA GLU A 1 -6.87 -9.96 4.75
C GLU A 1 -6.16 -9.12 5.81
N LYS A 2 -4.86 -9.30 6.09
CA LYS A 2 -4.16 -8.49 7.12
C LYS A 2 -4.11 -6.98 6.78
N ARG A 3 -3.76 -6.61 5.53
CA ARG A 3 -3.81 -5.22 5.05
C ARG A 3 -5.22 -4.63 5.15
N ASP A 4 -6.22 -5.36 4.63
CA ASP A 4 -7.62 -4.90 4.59
C ASP A 4 -8.18 -4.64 5.99
N SER A 5 -7.75 -5.40 7.01
CA SER A 5 -8.14 -5.15 8.41
C SER A 5 -7.66 -3.79 8.91
N VAL A 6 -6.44 -3.38 8.53
CA VAL A 6 -5.89 -2.07 8.90
C VAL A 6 -6.62 -0.96 8.15
N MET A 7 -6.84 -1.13 6.84
CA MET A 7 -7.51 -0.13 6.01
C MET A 7 -8.97 0.08 6.44
N LYS A 8 -9.67 -0.99 6.82
CA LYS A 8 -11.04 -0.91 7.34
C LYS A 8 -11.17 -0.02 8.58
N CYS A 9 -10.19 -0.08 9.48
CA CYS A 9 -10.21 0.70 10.71
C CYS A 9 -9.76 2.16 10.50
N ASN A 10 -8.88 2.42 9.53
CA ASN A 10 -8.20 3.71 9.40
C ASN A 10 -8.66 4.56 8.20
N ILE A 11 -9.25 3.94 7.18
CA ILE A 11 -9.66 4.61 5.93
C ILE A 11 -11.13 4.28 5.63
N PRO A 12 -12.07 4.87 6.40
CA PRO A 12 -13.50 4.72 6.13
C PRO A 12 -13.87 5.42 4.82
N GLY A 13 -14.90 4.91 4.15
CA GLY A 13 -15.53 5.59 3.03
C GLY A 13 -16.52 6.67 3.49
N GLU A 14 -17.16 7.30 2.51
CA GLU A 14 -18.14 8.37 2.75
C GLU A 14 -19.40 7.86 3.47
N ARG A 15 -19.82 6.62 3.19
CA ARG A 15 -21.03 6.01 3.73
C ARG A 15 -20.73 4.85 4.68
N LYS A 16 -21.68 4.58 5.58
CA LYS A 16 -21.60 3.43 6.50
C LYS A 16 -21.42 2.13 5.70
N GLY A 17 -20.45 1.32 6.11
CA GLY A 17 -20.14 0.06 5.44
C GLY A 17 -19.22 0.18 4.22
N GLN A 18 -18.68 1.37 3.96
CA GLN A 18 -17.61 1.60 2.98
C GLN A 18 -16.27 1.75 3.68
N TRP A 19 -15.22 1.14 3.12
CA TRP A 19 -13.84 1.30 3.56
C TRP A 19 -12.89 0.91 2.43
N MET A 20 -11.65 1.38 2.49
CA MET A 20 -10.62 0.97 1.54
C MET A 20 -10.22 -0.49 1.74
N GLN A 21 -10.12 -1.24 0.64
CA GLN A 21 -9.66 -2.64 0.60
C GLN A 21 -8.74 -2.86 -0.61
N THR A 22 -8.05 -4.00 -0.64
CA THR A 22 -7.34 -4.46 -1.83
C THR A 22 -8.34 -4.96 -2.88
N SER A 23 -8.17 -4.51 -4.12
CA SER A 23 -9.03 -4.92 -5.24
C SER A 23 -8.79 -6.36 -5.64
N ARG A 24 -9.87 -7.03 -6.07
CA ARG A 24 -9.88 -8.44 -6.42
C ARG A 24 -10.56 -8.67 -7.75
N VAL A 25 -10.05 -9.64 -8.52
CA VAL A 25 -10.67 -10.17 -9.73
C VAL A 25 -10.80 -11.68 -9.54
N ASP A 26 -12.01 -12.21 -9.68
CA ASP A 26 -12.32 -13.63 -9.45
C ASP A 26 -11.84 -14.15 -8.08
N GLY A 27 -11.98 -13.31 -7.04
CA GLY A 27 -11.54 -13.60 -5.68
C GLY A 27 -10.03 -13.39 -5.42
N ASN A 28 -9.22 -13.28 -6.47
CA ASN A 28 -7.78 -13.12 -6.39
C ASN A 28 -7.38 -11.65 -6.19
N PRO A 29 -6.52 -11.32 -5.20
CA PRO A 29 -6.07 -9.95 -4.99
C PRO A 29 -5.16 -9.49 -6.12
N LEU A 30 -5.39 -8.27 -6.61
CA LEU A 30 -4.57 -7.60 -7.62
C LEU A 30 -3.31 -7.03 -6.97
N VAL A 31 -2.40 -7.91 -6.56
CA VAL A 31 -1.15 -7.54 -5.90
C VAL A 31 0.01 -8.34 -6.46
N VAL A 32 1.18 -7.70 -6.51
CA VAL A 32 2.46 -8.32 -6.86
C VAL A 32 3.45 -7.98 -5.77
N CYS A 33 4.13 -8.99 -5.24
CA CYS A 33 5.15 -8.83 -4.21
C CYS A 33 6.52 -9.20 -4.77
N ARG A 34 7.56 -8.45 -4.40
CA ARG A 34 8.95 -8.69 -4.79
C ARG A 34 9.88 -8.36 -3.63
N GLU A 35 10.89 -9.20 -3.41
CA GLU A 35 12.01 -8.81 -2.56
C GLU A 35 12.88 -7.77 -3.26
N ARG A 36 13.34 -6.79 -2.50
CA ARG A 36 14.17 -5.68 -2.99
C ARG A 36 15.28 -5.38 -1.99
N CYS A 37 16.38 -4.88 -2.51
CA CYS A 37 17.48 -4.33 -1.72
C CYS A 37 17.83 -2.95 -2.27
N PHE A 38 17.89 -1.95 -1.40
CA PHE A 38 18.26 -0.58 -1.77
C PHE A 38 19.05 0.05 -0.63
N GLU A 39 20.21 0.64 -0.92
CA GLU A 39 21.14 1.19 0.10
C GLU A 39 21.44 0.22 1.26
N GLY A 40 21.59 -1.08 0.96
CA GLY A 40 21.83 -2.11 1.98
C GLY A 40 20.61 -2.49 2.83
N ARG A 41 19.46 -1.84 2.63
CA ARG A 41 18.18 -2.18 3.27
C ARG A 41 17.43 -3.21 2.44
N ARG A 42 17.16 -4.39 3.01
CA ARG A 42 16.27 -5.40 2.43
C ARG A 42 14.83 -5.17 2.87
N PHE A 43 13.90 -5.25 1.93
CA PHE A 43 12.46 -5.12 2.18
C PHE A 43 11.65 -5.87 1.12
N VAL A 44 10.39 -6.14 1.43
CA VAL A 44 9.41 -6.62 0.45
C VAL A 44 8.65 -5.42 -0.08
N GLU A 45 8.66 -5.25 -1.40
CA GLU A 45 7.81 -4.31 -2.12
C GLU A 45 6.53 -5.02 -2.54
N MET A 46 5.37 -4.45 -2.20
CA MET A 46 4.06 -4.87 -2.70
C MET A 46 3.47 -3.74 -3.52
N ARG A 47 3.09 -4.02 -4.75
CA ARG A 47 2.29 -3.11 -5.59
C ARG A 47 0.94 -3.75 -5.85
N GLY A 48 -0.09 -2.93 -5.96
CA GLY A 48 -1.41 -3.46 -6.29
C GLY A 48 -2.46 -2.40 -6.50
N MET A 49 -3.69 -2.85 -6.59
CA MET A 49 -4.87 -1.99 -6.72
C MET A 49 -5.66 -1.99 -5.41
N TRP A 50 -6.21 -0.83 -5.08
CA TRP A 50 -7.14 -0.63 -3.98
C TRP A 50 -8.46 -0.08 -4.52
N ASP A 51 -9.54 -0.41 -3.84
CA ASP A 51 -10.89 0.09 -4.10
C ASP A 51 -11.59 0.36 -2.76
N VAL A 52 -12.65 1.15 -2.80
CA VAL A 52 -13.55 1.32 -1.66
C VAL A 52 -14.70 0.32 -1.81
N ARG A 53 -14.92 -0.49 -0.78
CA ARG A 53 -16.05 -1.42 -0.75
C ARG A 53 -17.36 -0.64 -0.98
N ASN A 54 -18.18 -1.12 -1.91
CA ASN A 54 -19.47 -0.53 -2.26
C ASN A 54 -19.38 0.92 -2.78
N ALA A 55 -18.27 1.31 -3.42
CA ALA A 55 -18.15 2.57 -4.15
C ALA A 55 -17.27 2.40 -5.40
N PRO A 56 -17.55 3.12 -6.50
CA PRO A 56 -16.75 3.08 -7.72
C PRO A 56 -15.48 3.93 -7.61
N ILE A 57 -14.70 3.75 -6.53
CA ILE A 57 -13.51 4.54 -6.20
C ILE A 57 -12.34 3.58 -5.99
N GLY A 58 -11.20 3.87 -6.61
CA GLY A 58 -9.99 3.06 -6.46
C GLY A 58 -8.77 3.65 -7.16
N GLY A 59 -7.65 2.95 -7.05
CA GLY A 59 -6.38 3.36 -7.63
C GLY A 59 -5.24 2.39 -7.31
N PRO A 60 -4.01 2.71 -7.74
CA PRO A 60 -2.84 1.92 -7.40
C PRO A 60 -2.31 2.29 -6.01
N PHE A 61 -1.64 1.33 -5.38
CA PHE A 61 -0.84 1.54 -4.17
C PHE A 61 0.52 0.87 -4.27
N ILE A 62 1.46 1.32 -3.44
CA ILE A 62 2.74 0.69 -3.18
C ILE A 62 2.98 0.63 -1.66
N ALA A 63 3.39 -0.53 -1.17
CA ALA A 63 3.74 -0.76 0.22
C ALA A 63 5.14 -1.38 0.33
N LEU A 64 5.92 -0.92 1.30
CA LEU A 64 7.22 -1.47 1.66
C LEU A 64 7.11 -2.12 3.05
N PHE A 65 7.54 -3.38 3.15
CA PHE A 65 7.59 -4.12 4.40
C PHE A 65 9.04 -4.41 4.75
N SER A 66 9.50 -3.92 5.90
CA SER A 66 10.86 -4.14 6.38
C SER A 66 10.86 -4.71 7.79
N LEU A 67 11.80 -5.61 8.06
CA LEU A 67 11.95 -6.20 9.38
C LEU A 67 12.70 -5.24 10.30
N ASP A 68 12.13 -5.01 11.47
CA ASP A 68 12.82 -4.39 12.59
C ASP A 68 13.23 -5.46 13.60
N THR A 69 14.46 -5.96 13.43
CA THR A 69 15.04 -6.99 14.29
C THR A 69 15.23 -6.54 15.74
N ALA A 70 15.45 -5.25 16.00
CA ALA A 70 15.63 -4.73 17.36
C ALA A 70 14.32 -4.74 18.16
N ARG A 71 13.19 -4.52 17.48
CA ARG A 71 11.86 -4.47 18.10
C ARG A 71 11.05 -5.74 17.89
N HIS A 72 11.57 -6.70 17.11
CA HIS A 72 10.83 -7.87 16.64
C HIS A 72 9.51 -7.52 15.94
N THR A 73 9.49 -6.42 15.19
CA THR A 73 8.31 -5.92 14.47
C THR A 73 8.53 -5.85 12.96
N VAL A 74 7.43 -5.77 12.20
CA VAL A 74 7.48 -5.42 10.77
C VAL A 74 7.02 -3.98 10.62
N LEU A 75 7.84 -3.14 10.00
CA LEU A 75 7.42 -1.83 9.54
C LEU A 75 6.74 -1.99 8.19
N ALA A 76 5.44 -1.71 8.14
CA ALA A 76 4.66 -1.59 6.92
C ALA A 76 4.45 -0.10 6.62
N ALA A 77 5.05 0.38 5.53
CA ALA A 77 4.86 1.75 5.05
C ALA A 77 4.17 1.72 3.70
N GLU A 78 3.04 2.41 3.55
CA GLU A 78 2.22 2.34 2.36
C GLU A 78 1.83 3.72 1.86
N GLY A 79 1.86 3.89 0.54
CA GLY A 79 1.30 5.03 -0.17
C GLY A 79 0.31 4.56 -1.23
N PHE A 80 -0.81 5.27 -1.35
CA PHE A 80 -1.83 5.00 -2.36
C PHE A 80 -2.19 6.29 -3.12
N VAL A 81 -2.58 6.15 -4.39
CA VAL A 81 -2.96 7.28 -5.23
C VAL A 81 -4.47 7.26 -5.44
N TYR A 82 -5.15 8.31 -4.97
CA TYR A 82 -6.49 8.67 -5.42
C TYR A 82 -6.39 9.89 -6.34
N SER A 83 -6.52 9.68 -7.65
CA SER A 83 -6.51 10.77 -8.63
C SER A 83 -7.36 10.40 -9.85
N PRO A 84 -8.67 10.67 -9.81
CA PRO A 84 -9.56 10.43 -10.94
C PRO A 84 -9.09 11.17 -12.20
N SER A 85 -9.29 10.57 -13.38
CA SER A 85 -9.05 11.20 -14.69
C SER A 85 -7.61 11.67 -15.01
N THR A 86 -6.61 11.33 -14.19
CA THR A 86 -5.20 11.64 -14.44
C THR A 86 -4.34 10.39 -14.59
N GLY A 87 -3.15 10.55 -15.21
CA GLY A 87 -2.11 9.54 -15.26
C GLY A 87 -1.48 9.32 -13.88
N LYS A 88 -1.69 8.14 -13.29
CA LYS A 88 -1.28 7.83 -11.91
C LYS A 88 0.15 7.30 -11.78
N ARG A 89 0.82 7.03 -12.90
CA ARG A 89 2.16 6.41 -12.95
C ARG A 89 3.20 7.27 -12.24
N ASP A 90 3.22 8.57 -12.54
CA ASP A 90 4.25 9.47 -12.03
C ASP A 90 4.01 9.77 -10.55
N LEU A 91 2.74 9.90 -10.14
CA LEU A 91 2.35 10.00 -8.72
C LEU A 91 2.79 8.77 -7.92
N LEU A 92 2.60 7.57 -8.48
CA LEU A 92 3.02 6.33 -7.83
C LEU A 92 4.55 6.24 -7.74
N ARG A 93 5.28 6.72 -8.77
CA ARG A 93 6.74 6.77 -8.77
C ARG A 93 7.28 7.75 -7.73
N LEU A 94 6.61 8.90 -7.54
CA LEU A 94 6.95 9.85 -6.48
C LEU A 94 6.71 9.25 -5.11
N LEU A 95 5.57 8.58 -4.90
CA LEU A 95 5.29 7.86 -3.64
C LEU A 95 6.34 6.77 -3.36
N GLU A 96 6.72 5.98 -4.36
CA GLU A 96 7.79 5.00 -4.25
C GLU A 96 9.09 5.66 -3.79
N ALA A 97 9.49 6.76 -4.44
CA ALA A 97 10.68 7.51 -4.05
C ALA A 97 10.59 8.01 -2.60
N SER A 98 9.44 8.54 -2.16
CA SER A 98 9.21 8.97 -0.78
C SER A 98 9.37 7.82 0.21
N LEU A 99 8.75 6.66 -0.04
CA LEU A 99 8.85 5.49 0.85
C LEU A 99 10.28 4.93 0.92
N LEU A 100 11.05 5.04 -0.16
CA LEU A 100 12.45 4.61 -0.18
C LEU A 100 13.34 5.48 0.72
N THR A 101 12.94 6.71 1.05
CA THR A 101 13.71 7.58 1.97
C THR A 101 13.57 7.21 3.45
N ILE A 102 12.64 6.30 3.80
CA ILE A 102 12.44 5.86 5.19
C ILE A 102 13.72 5.21 5.72
N LYS A 103 14.31 5.83 6.74
CA LYS A 103 15.49 5.32 7.45
C LYS A 103 15.15 5.17 8.93
N LYS A 104 15.69 4.14 9.58
CA LYS A 104 15.62 4.05 11.04
C LYS A 104 16.43 5.21 11.62
N GLN A 105 15.85 5.95 12.55
CA GLN A 105 16.62 6.88 13.36
C GLN A 105 17.59 6.06 14.22
N LYS A 106 18.84 6.51 14.26
CA LYS A 106 19.90 5.93 15.07
C LYS A 106 19.64 6.19 16.55
#